data_AF-A0A3B4U051-F1
#
_entry.id   AF-A0A3B4U051-F1
#
_cell.length_a   1.000
_cell.length_b   1.000
_cell.length_c   1.000
_cell.angle_alpha   90.00
_cell.angle_beta   90.00
_cell.angle_gamma   90.00
#
_symmetry.space_group_name_H-M   'P 1'
#
loop_
_entity.id
_entity.type
_entity.pdbx_description
1 polymer ?
#
loop_
_entity_poly.entity_id
_entity_poly.type
_entity_poly.pdbx_seq_one_letter_code
_entity_poly.pdbx_strand_id
1 'polypeptide(L)'
;RGAMMAASPSSAAGGFTASGLSVRKSEEIADLIDLFSKTQYRAKEVTPRVEAIEKRCLELFARDYKYSVIHNPNGEVCGHYPRQIVFLEYECTDVESDRFESTVQISKLQDLVNRSKLARCRGRFVCPVILYNGKHICRSSTLAGWGELYGRTGYNYIFSGGTDDTWTESEEVPEDDSAVRNGDSQLFDKVRGHDIKLLRYLSVRYICDLMVENKKVKFGLNVTSSEKADKAQRYADFTLLSVPYPGCEFFKDYKDRDYTAEGLVFNWNQDYVDAPLTIPVCFTQNLNIDWSQYQSWDLVQQTQNYLKLLLHIINSDDESGLLVHCISGWDRTPLFVSLLRLSLWADGAVHASLEPKLFFLPQIFFFCFNFLKHIVSEKFSAVKKQRCVPSFMFCSSRDRGSVTSLSSEFSLITEEVGGASSLTTDSVDLFSSQPQASSWCPFPSERQARLEAVREVFLAAYSSTVGLKSSAPSPSGAISGLLEQFARGVGLRGTNAIV
;
A
#
# COMPACT_ATOMS: atom_id res chain seq x y z
N ARG A 1 -4.71 51.55 56.71
CA ARG A 1 -5.19 50.14 56.56
C ARG A 1 -4.97 49.76 55.11
N GLY A 2 -4.07 48.88 54.68
CA GLY A 2 -3.08 48.04 55.35
C GLY A 2 -1.82 47.93 54.47
N ALA A 3 -0.75 47.44 55.08
CA ALA A 3 0.63 47.55 54.64
C ALA A 3 1.15 46.33 53.86
N MET A 4 1.97 46.61 52.84
CA MET A 4 3.33 46.12 52.55
C MET A 4 3.88 44.79 53.16
N MET A 5 4.48 43.98 52.27
CA MET A 5 5.83 43.36 52.30
C MET A 5 5.97 41.84 52.05
N ALA A 6 7.07 41.55 51.34
CA ALA A 6 7.54 40.35 50.66
C ALA A 6 8.05 39.18 51.54
N ALA A 7 8.16 37.98 50.94
CA ALA A 7 9.28 37.03 51.13
C ALA A 7 9.35 35.99 49.99
N SER A 8 10.56 35.63 49.56
CA SER A 8 10.92 34.53 48.62
C SER A 8 11.45 33.29 49.41
N PRO A 9 12.09 32.27 48.79
CA PRO A 9 11.55 31.05 48.16
C PRO A 9 11.95 29.74 48.91
N SER A 10 11.42 28.57 48.52
CA SER A 10 11.99 27.26 48.91
C SER A 10 11.69 26.16 47.87
N SER A 11 12.75 25.47 47.47
CA SER A 11 12.85 24.34 46.55
C SER A 11 12.33 23.02 47.13
N ALA A 12 11.66 22.21 46.31
CA ALA A 12 11.57 20.77 46.51
C ALA A 12 11.84 20.04 45.20
N ALA A 13 12.99 19.35 45.16
CA ALA A 13 13.38 18.42 44.13
C ALA A 13 12.51 17.15 44.21
N GLY A 14 11.99 16.70 43.07
CA GLY A 14 11.34 15.40 42.92
C GLY A 14 11.62 14.89 41.51
N GLY A 15 12.58 13.98 41.40
CA GLY A 15 13.00 13.40 40.13
C GLY A 15 11.89 12.57 39.49
N PHE A 16 11.52 12.91 38.25
CA PHE A 16 10.69 12.06 37.42
C PHE A 16 11.57 10.99 36.76
N THR A 17 11.43 9.75 37.23
CA THR A 17 12.02 8.57 36.60
C THR A 17 11.37 8.33 35.23
N ALA A 18 12.17 8.43 34.16
CA ALA A 18 11.78 8.31 32.76
C ALA A 18 11.39 6.89 32.28
N SER A 19 11.09 5.96 33.19
CA SER A 19 10.83 4.55 32.88
C SER A 19 9.36 4.21 32.57
N GLY A 20 8.40 5.07 32.94
CA GLY A 20 6.96 4.82 32.77
C GLY A 20 6.37 5.15 31.39
N LEU A 21 7.13 5.81 30.51
CA LEU A 21 6.64 6.31 29.22
C LEU A 21 6.75 5.30 28.06
N SER A 22 7.58 4.27 28.19
CA SER A 22 7.75 3.26 27.12
C SER A 22 6.71 2.14 27.20
N VAL A 23 6.25 1.79 28.41
CA VAL A 23 5.31 0.67 28.66
C VAL A 23 3.92 0.97 28.10
N ARG A 24 3.37 2.18 28.35
CA ARG A 24 2.06 2.61 27.81
C ARG A 24 1.96 2.61 26.29
N LYS A 25 3.09 2.78 25.58
CA LYS A 25 3.11 2.94 24.11
C LYS A 25 3.08 1.60 23.35
N SER A 26 3.51 0.49 23.96
CA SER A 26 3.39 -0.84 23.34
C SER A 26 1.99 -1.42 23.49
N GLU A 27 1.29 -1.02 24.56
CA GLU A 27 -0.12 -1.36 24.81
C GLU A 27 -1.03 -0.81 23.70
N GLU A 28 -0.72 0.37 23.12
CA GLU A 28 -1.51 0.96 22.02
C GLU A 28 -1.59 0.08 20.76
N ILE A 29 -0.49 -0.53 20.31
CA ILE A 29 -0.48 -1.38 19.10
C ILE A 29 -1.17 -2.72 19.38
N ALA A 30 -0.88 -3.31 20.55
CA ALA A 30 -1.53 -4.54 20.99
C ALA A 30 -3.06 -4.36 21.06
N ASP A 31 -3.51 -3.24 21.65
CA ASP A 31 -4.92 -2.88 21.74
C ASP A 31 -5.57 -2.68 20.38
N LEU A 32 -4.85 -2.08 19.42
CA LEU A 32 -5.33 -1.92 18.04
C LEU A 32 -5.45 -3.27 17.32
N ILE A 33 -4.46 -4.14 17.46
CA ILE A 33 -4.49 -5.50 16.89
C ILE A 33 -5.65 -6.30 17.49
N ASP A 34 -5.83 -6.26 18.82
CA ASP A 34 -6.93 -6.93 19.50
C ASP A 34 -8.29 -6.38 19.03
N LEU A 35 -8.43 -5.05 18.90
CA LEU A 35 -9.65 -4.41 18.38
C LEU A 35 -9.95 -4.87 16.94
N PHE A 36 -8.99 -4.73 16.02
CA PHE A 36 -9.19 -5.09 14.62
C PHE A 36 -9.36 -6.60 14.41
N SER A 37 -8.90 -7.43 15.35
CA SER A 37 -9.15 -8.87 15.32
C SER A 37 -10.59 -9.26 15.66
N LYS A 38 -11.30 -8.42 16.43
CA LYS A 38 -12.65 -8.70 16.93
C LYS A 38 -13.73 -7.90 16.21
N THR A 39 -13.37 -6.75 15.65
CA THR A 39 -14.33 -5.78 15.13
C THR A 39 -14.08 -5.49 13.66
N GLN A 40 -15.16 -5.48 12.88
CA GLN A 40 -15.13 -5.06 11.48
C GLN A 40 -15.43 -3.57 11.41
N TYR A 41 -14.60 -2.82 10.70
CA TYR A 41 -14.91 -1.40 10.51
C TYR A 41 -16.18 -1.24 9.67
N ARG A 42 -17.11 -0.42 10.16
CA ARG A 42 -18.32 0.00 9.46
C ARG A 42 -18.48 1.50 9.63
N ALA A 43 -18.50 2.23 8.51
CA ALA A 43 -18.63 3.70 8.53
C ALA A 43 -19.92 4.21 9.21
N LYS A 44 -20.96 3.35 9.33
CA LYS A 44 -22.23 3.64 10.02
C LYS A 44 -22.19 3.42 11.53
N GLU A 45 -21.32 2.56 12.02
CA GLU A 45 -21.31 2.09 13.41
C GLU A 45 -20.05 2.60 14.11
N VAL A 46 -20.07 3.89 14.46
CA VAL A 46 -18.89 4.57 15.02
C VAL A 46 -18.93 4.52 16.54
N THR A 47 -17.82 4.09 17.12
CA THR A 47 -17.59 4.17 18.57
C THR A 47 -16.61 5.30 18.87
N PRO A 48 -16.62 5.90 20.09
CA PRO A 48 -15.64 6.90 20.48
C PRO A 48 -14.19 6.44 20.31
N ARG A 49 -13.95 5.13 20.45
CA ARG A 49 -12.64 4.51 20.20
C ARG A 49 -12.23 4.60 18.72
N VAL A 50 -13.16 4.35 17.79
CA VAL A 50 -12.91 4.51 16.35
C VAL A 50 -12.65 5.97 15.99
N GLU A 51 -13.38 6.92 16.59
CA GLU A 51 -13.14 8.35 16.36
C GLU A 51 -11.76 8.79 16.86
N ALA A 52 -11.31 8.27 18.01
CA ALA A 52 -9.95 8.51 18.50
C ALA A 52 -8.88 7.98 17.54
N ILE A 53 -9.10 6.80 16.94
CA ILE A 53 -8.21 6.21 15.92
C ILE A 53 -8.20 7.07 14.65
N GLU A 54 -9.38 7.47 14.15
CA GLU A 54 -9.50 8.32 12.95
C GLU A 54 -8.78 9.66 13.17
N LYS A 55 -9.02 10.32 14.31
CA LYS A 55 -8.32 11.56 14.69
C LYS A 55 -6.81 11.35 14.76
N ARG A 56 -6.36 10.23 15.34
CA ARG A 56 -4.94 9.92 15.42
C ARG A 56 -4.32 9.73 14.03
N CYS A 57 -5.01 9.06 13.11
CA CYS A 57 -4.55 8.94 11.72
C CYS A 57 -4.39 10.32 11.07
N LEU A 58 -5.34 11.24 11.25
CA LEU A 58 -5.24 12.61 10.75
C LEU A 58 -4.03 13.37 11.33
N GLU A 59 -3.76 13.23 12.62
CA GLU A 59 -2.57 13.81 13.27
C GLU A 59 -1.27 13.24 12.69
N LEU A 60 -1.24 11.95 12.34
CA LEU A 60 -0.06 11.32 11.72
C LEU A 60 0.16 11.80 10.29
N PHE A 61 -0.89 11.97 9.49
CA PHE A 61 -0.78 12.56 8.16
C PHE A 61 -0.28 14.00 8.21
N ALA A 62 -0.77 14.79 9.19
CA ALA A 62 -0.40 16.20 9.37
C ALA A 62 1.09 16.45 9.62
N ARG A 63 1.85 15.43 10.02
CA ARG A 63 3.28 15.57 10.34
C ARG A 63 4.14 15.77 9.09
N ASP A 64 3.79 15.08 8.02
CA ASP A 64 4.60 15.04 6.79
C ASP A 64 3.84 15.64 5.59
N TYR A 65 2.53 15.88 5.69
CA TYR A 65 1.71 16.27 4.54
C TYR A 65 0.71 17.38 4.87
N LYS A 66 0.52 18.27 3.90
CA LYS A 66 -0.73 19.02 3.77
C LYS A 66 -1.77 18.08 3.17
N TYR A 67 -2.94 18.03 3.79
CA TYR A 67 -4.02 17.18 3.30
C TYR A 67 -5.37 17.87 3.39
N SER A 68 -6.28 17.39 2.54
CA SER A 68 -7.71 17.65 2.58
C SER A 68 -8.46 16.39 2.99
N VAL A 69 -9.72 16.56 3.42
CA VAL A 69 -10.58 15.45 3.80
C VAL A 69 -11.84 15.44 2.94
N ILE A 70 -12.06 14.32 2.25
CA ILE A 70 -13.34 13.97 1.63
C ILE A 70 -14.20 13.34 2.72
N HIS A 71 -15.31 13.98 3.05
CA HIS A 71 -16.22 13.48 4.08
C HIS A 71 -17.10 12.35 3.51
N ASN A 72 -17.15 11.24 4.24
CA ASN A 72 -17.96 10.06 3.93
C ASN A 72 -18.89 9.75 5.11
N PRO A 73 -19.82 10.67 5.44
CA PRO A 73 -20.73 10.49 6.57
C PRO A 73 -21.52 9.20 6.38
N ASN A 74 -21.59 8.37 7.44
CA ASN A 74 -22.33 7.10 7.44
C ASN A 74 -22.01 6.15 6.26
N GLY A 75 -20.86 6.32 5.60
CA GLY A 75 -20.50 5.52 4.43
C GLY A 75 -21.30 5.80 3.16
N GLU A 76 -21.94 6.96 3.02
CA GLU A 76 -22.79 7.33 1.87
C GLU A 76 -22.03 7.44 0.54
N VAL A 77 -20.75 7.81 0.60
CA VAL A 77 -19.86 7.79 -0.57
C VAL A 77 -19.39 6.37 -0.82
N CYS A 78 -18.89 5.70 0.23
CA CYS A 78 -18.54 4.29 0.20
C CYS A 78 -18.57 3.69 1.62
N GLY A 79 -19.44 2.70 1.87
CA GLY A 79 -19.54 2.03 3.17
C GLY A 79 -18.31 1.23 3.60
N HIS A 80 -17.34 1.08 2.70
CA HIS A 80 -16.10 0.34 2.92
C HIS A 80 -14.86 1.21 2.98
N TYR A 81 -15.01 2.53 2.88
CA TYR A 81 -13.95 3.50 3.14
C TYR A 81 -14.19 4.20 4.47
N PRO A 82 -13.14 4.79 5.09
CA PRO A 82 -13.28 5.55 6.33
C PRO A 82 -14.25 6.72 6.19
N ARG A 83 -14.74 7.25 7.32
CA ARG A 83 -15.55 8.48 7.35
C ARG A 83 -14.78 9.71 6.91
N GLN A 84 -13.48 9.71 7.17
CA GLN A 84 -12.55 10.78 6.81
C GLN A 84 -11.57 10.20 5.78
N ILE A 85 -11.84 10.44 4.50
CA ILE A 85 -11.00 9.97 3.41
C ILE A 85 -9.96 11.04 3.13
N VAL A 86 -8.71 10.76 3.50
CA VAL A 86 -7.59 11.70 3.40
C VAL A 86 -7.11 11.80 1.96
N PHE A 87 -7.01 13.02 1.45
CA PHE A 87 -6.36 13.38 0.20
C PHE A 87 -5.07 14.15 0.52
N LEU A 88 -3.91 13.56 0.23
CA LEU A 88 -2.61 14.20 0.44
C LEU A 88 -2.37 15.19 -0.70
N GLU A 89 -2.22 16.47 -0.42
CA GLU A 89 -2.06 17.51 -1.44
C GLU A 89 -0.60 17.67 -1.85
N TYR A 90 0.27 17.87 -0.86
CA TYR A 90 1.72 17.99 -1.02
C TYR A 90 2.43 17.59 0.28
N GLU A 91 3.71 17.24 0.15
CA GLU A 91 4.59 16.97 1.29
C GLU A 91 5.02 18.29 1.95
N CYS A 92 4.93 18.35 3.28
CA CYS A 92 5.38 19.51 4.05
C CYS A 92 6.90 19.44 4.22
N THR A 93 7.62 20.38 3.62
CA THR A 93 9.04 20.60 3.92
C THR A 93 9.19 21.81 4.84
N ASP A 94 10.17 21.78 5.76
CA ASP A 94 10.39 22.81 6.80
C ASP A 94 10.60 24.25 6.25
N VAL A 95 10.76 24.43 4.94
CA VAL A 95 11.25 25.67 4.33
C VAL A 95 10.21 26.38 3.43
N GLU A 96 9.14 25.72 2.98
CA GLU A 96 8.28 26.27 1.92
C GLU A 96 6.75 26.03 2.09
N SER A 97 6.24 25.82 3.31
CA SER A 97 4.81 25.52 3.53
C SER A 97 3.83 26.57 2.97
N ASP A 98 4.29 27.81 2.79
CA ASP A 98 3.44 28.95 2.40
C ASP A 98 3.55 29.34 0.91
N ARG A 99 4.35 28.62 0.11
CA ARG A 99 4.57 28.95 -1.32
C ARG A 99 3.83 28.05 -2.31
N PHE A 100 3.33 26.90 -1.87
CA PHE A 100 2.70 25.92 -2.74
C PHE A 100 1.17 25.93 -2.56
N GLU A 101 0.45 26.42 -3.57
CA GLU A 101 -1.00 26.23 -3.67
C GLU A 101 -1.28 24.86 -4.29
N SER A 102 -2.14 24.08 -3.62
CA SER A 102 -2.59 22.80 -4.14
C SER A 102 -3.22 22.96 -5.52
N THR A 103 -2.73 22.19 -6.49
CA THR A 103 -3.32 22.11 -7.84
C THR A 103 -4.71 21.48 -7.84
N VAL A 104 -5.11 20.84 -6.74
CA VAL A 104 -6.34 20.07 -6.64
C VAL A 104 -7.43 20.84 -5.90
N GLN A 105 -8.53 21.09 -6.60
CA GLN A 105 -9.75 21.66 -6.04
C GLN A 105 -10.56 20.57 -5.36
N ILE A 106 -10.59 20.58 -4.03
CA ILE A 106 -11.26 19.54 -3.23
C ILE A 106 -12.75 19.40 -3.54
N SER A 107 -13.45 20.50 -3.83
CA SER A 107 -14.87 20.49 -4.22
C SER A 107 -15.10 19.72 -5.53
N LYS A 108 -14.25 19.98 -6.53
CA LYS A 108 -14.28 19.25 -7.81
C LYS A 108 -13.92 17.78 -7.64
N LEU A 109 -12.97 17.46 -6.77
CA LEU A 109 -12.63 16.07 -6.45
C LEU A 109 -13.82 15.34 -5.81
N GLN A 110 -14.48 15.98 -4.82
CA GLN A 110 -15.67 15.44 -4.16
C GLN A 110 -16.80 15.17 -5.17
N ASP A 111 -17.03 16.07 -6.13
CA ASP A 111 -18.01 15.89 -7.20
C ASP A 111 -17.66 14.72 -8.12
N LEU A 112 -16.40 14.60 -8.53
CA LEU A 112 -15.93 13.49 -9.37
C LEU A 112 -16.05 12.15 -8.65
N VAL A 113 -15.73 12.08 -7.36
CA VAL A 113 -15.91 10.90 -6.52
C VAL A 113 -17.39 10.52 -6.43
N ASN A 114 -18.27 11.48 -6.14
CA ASN A 114 -19.71 11.23 -6.03
C ASN A 114 -20.32 10.70 -7.34
N ARG A 115 -19.87 11.19 -8.49
CA ARG A 115 -20.35 10.75 -9.81
C ARG A 115 -19.76 9.41 -10.27
N SER A 116 -18.56 9.07 -9.82
CA SER A 116 -17.86 7.84 -10.23
C SER A 116 -18.04 6.66 -9.27
N LYS A 117 -18.61 6.87 -8.06
CA LYS A 117 -18.70 5.85 -7.01
C LYS A 117 -19.37 4.54 -7.44
N LEU A 118 -20.26 4.55 -8.43
CA LEU A 118 -20.95 3.35 -8.92
C LEU A 118 -20.15 2.54 -9.95
N ALA A 119 -19.07 3.10 -10.51
CA ALA A 119 -18.28 2.44 -11.53
C ALA A 119 -17.56 1.21 -10.98
N ARG A 120 -17.12 1.25 -9.73
CA ARG A 120 -16.22 0.25 -9.17
C ARG A 120 -16.97 -0.68 -8.21
N CYS A 121 -16.58 -1.94 -8.15
CA CYS A 121 -17.23 -2.94 -7.31
C CYS A 121 -17.26 -2.50 -5.84
N ARG A 122 -18.35 -2.80 -5.13
CA ARG A 122 -18.58 -2.37 -3.73
C ARG A 122 -18.55 -0.85 -3.52
N GLY A 123 -18.65 -0.07 -4.58
CA GLY A 123 -18.56 1.39 -4.54
C GLY A 123 -17.16 1.90 -4.19
N ARG A 124 -16.14 1.05 -4.31
CA ARG A 124 -14.75 1.35 -3.94
C ARG A 124 -14.06 2.09 -5.07
N PHE A 125 -14.44 3.35 -5.20
CA PHE A 125 -13.92 4.27 -6.18
C PHE A 125 -12.40 4.46 -6.05
N VAL A 126 -11.80 5.04 -7.07
CA VAL A 126 -10.35 5.36 -7.11
C VAL A 126 -10.00 6.33 -6.00
N CYS A 127 -9.26 5.85 -5.00
CA CYS A 127 -8.84 6.63 -3.84
C CYS A 127 -7.31 6.76 -3.83
N PRO A 128 -6.75 7.98 -3.85
CA PRO A 128 -5.32 8.19 -3.63
C PRO A 128 -4.97 7.81 -2.19
N VAL A 129 -3.85 7.10 -2.00
CA VAL A 129 -3.45 6.55 -0.70
C VAL A 129 -1.98 6.74 -0.38
N ILE A 130 -1.14 7.08 -1.35
CA ILE A 130 0.26 7.46 -1.16
C ILE A 130 0.53 8.63 -2.10
N LEU A 131 1.24 9.64 -1.61
CA LEU A 131 1.83 10.71 -2.41
C LEU A 131 3.34 10.52 -2.37
N TYR A 132 3.97 10.40 -3.54
CA TYR A 132 5.42 10.21 -3.67
C TYR A 132 5.91 10.96 -4.91
N ASN A 133 6.91 11.84 -4.74
CA ASN A 133 7.46 12.68 -5.81
C ASN A 133 6.37 13.40 -6.64
N GLY A 134 5.36 13.97 -5.99
CA GLY A 134 4.24 14.65 -6.67
C GLY A 134 3.21 13.72 -7.33
N LYS A 135 3.40 12.39 -7.30
CA LYS A 135 2.53 11.40 -7.95
C LYS A 135 1.62 10.71 -6.95
N HIS A 136 0.35 10.53 -7.33
CA HIS A 136 -0.59 9.75 -6.53
C HIS A 136 -0.53 8.26 -6.88
N ILE A 137 -0.32 7.44 -5.85
CA ILE A 137 -0.62 6.01 -5.91
C ILE A 137 -2.02 5.82 -5.34
N CYS A 138 -2.89 5.27 -6.18
CA CYS A 138 -4.30 5.06 -5.92
C CYS A 138 -4.60 3.58 -5.70
N ARG A 139 -5.71 3.33 -5.00
CA ARG A 139 -6.33 2.01 -4.88
C ARG A 139 -7.81 2.07 -5.26
N SER A 140 -8.33 0.95 -5.72
CA SER A 140 -9.77 0.75 -5.93
C SER A 140 -10.10 -0.75 -5.96
N SER A 141 -11.37 -1.07 -6.18
CA SER A 141 -11.77 -2.36 -6.72
C SER A 141 -11.77 -2.35 -8.25
N THR A 142 -12.04 -3.49 -8.90
CA THR A 142 -12.22 -3.52 -10.35
C THR A 142 -13.58 -2.94 -10.77
N LEU A 143 -13.87 -2.91 -12.06
CA LEU A 143 -15.11 -2.37 -12.61
C LEU A 143 -16.32 -3.23 -12.23
N ALA A 144 -17.38 -2.59 -11.73
CA ALA A 144 -18.66 -3.22 -11.41
C ALA A 144 -19.34 -3.83 -12.65
N GLY A 145 -19.86 -5.05 -12.50
CA GLY A 145 -20.65 -5.71 -13.52
C GLY A 145 -22.09 -5.20 -13.58
N TRP A 146 -22.84 -5.74 -14.54
CA TRP A 146 -24.23 -5.42 -14.84
C TRP A 146 -25.16 -5.49 -13.64
N GLY A 147 -25.21 -6.66 -12.98
CA GLY A 147 -26.14 -6.88 -11.86
C GLY A 147 -25.88 -5.97 -10.66
N GLU A 148 -24.62 -5.60 -10.42
CA GLU A 148 -24.27 -4.68 -9.34
C GLU A 148 -24.65 -3.23 -9.67
N LEU A 149 -24.44 -2.80 -10.93
CA LEU A 149 -24.78 -1.44 -11.35
C LEU A 149 -26.29 -1.21 -11.33
N TYR A 150 -27.08 -2.16 -11.85
CA TYR A 150 -28.55 -2.09 -11.84
C TYR A 150 -29.14 -2.28 -10.46
N GLY A 151 -28.63 -3.23 -9.68
CA GLY A 151 -29.06 -3.42 -8.30
C GLY A 151 -28.86 -2.17 -7.45
N ARG A 152 -27.80 -1.39 -7.70
CA ARG A 152 -27.57 -0.11 -7.00
C ARG A 152 -28.35 1.06 -7.59
N THR A 153 -28.44 1.15 -8.91
CA THR A 153 -29.09 2.27 -9.58
C THR A 153 -30.62 2.18 -9.42
N GLY A 154 -31.19 0.97 -9.53
CA GLY A 154 -32.61 0.72 -9.26
C GLY A 154 -33.00 0.98 -7.81
N TYR A 155 -32.13 0.64 -6.84
CA TYR A 155 -32.38 0.97 -5.43
C TYR A 155 -32.28 2.48 -5.17
N ASN A 156 -31.32 3.17 -5.77
CA ASN A 156 -31.25 4.64 -5.66
C ASN A 156 -32.44 5.32 -6.36
N TYR A 157 -32.95 4.79 -7.47
CA TYR A 157 -34.10 5.34 -8.19
C TYR A 157 -35.42 5.14 -7.42
N ILE A 158 -35.59 3.98 -6.78
CA ILE A 158 -36.83 3.64 -6.04
C ILE A 158 -36.88 4.29 -4.65
N PHE A 159 -35.72 4.53 -4.00
CA PHE A 159 -35.68 5.05 -2.62
C PHE A 159 -35.24 6.52 -2.49
N SER A 160 -34.76 7.18 -3.55
CA SER A 160 -34.45 8.62 -3.55
C SER A 160 -35.67 9.42 -4.01
N GLY A 161 -36.76 9.35 -3.23
CA GLY A 161 -38.02 10.07 -3.46
C GLY A 161 -37.80 11.45 -4.07
N GLY A 162 -38.49 11.68 -5.20
CA GLY A 162 -38.14 12.66 -6.21
C GLY A 162 -37.87 14.08 -5.74
N THR A 163 -37.00 14.75 -6.47
CA THR A 163 -37.03 16.18 -6.77
C THR A 163 -36.24 16.42 -8.07
N ASP A 164 -36.88 17.17 -8.97
CA ASP A 164 -36.57 17.63 -10.35
C ASP A 164 -35.08 18.06 -10.58
N ASP A 165 -34.48 17.99 -11.78
CA ASP A 165 -34.93 18.51 -13.08
C ASP A 165 -34.55 17.58 -14.25
N THR A 166 -35.49 17.27 -15.14
CA THR A 166 -35.49 17.67 -16.57
C THR A 166 -36.63 16.95 -17.28
N TRP A 167 -37.60 17.74 -17.69
CA TRP A 167 -38.71 17.43 -18.58
C TRP A 167 -38.33 16.53 -19.76
N THR A 168 -39.06 15.43 -19.95
CA THR A 168 -39.53 14.99 -21.28
C THR A 168 -40.77 14.13 -21.08
N GLU A 169 -41.74 14.36 -21.95
CA GLU A 169 -43.13 13.92 -21.89
C GLU A 169 -43.32 12.43 -21.59
N SER A 170 -44.35 12.16 -20.80
CA SER A 170 -45.00 10.87 -20.72
C SER A 170 -45.47 10.42 -22.12
N GLU A 171 -44.85 9.38 -22.67
CA GLU A 171 -45.52 8.50 -23.61
C GLU A 171 -45.45 7.06 -23.10
N GLU A 172 -46.62 6.53 -22.75
CA GLU A 172 -46.86 5.11 -22.51
C GLU A 172 -46.78 4.35 -23.85
N VAL A 173 -45.66 3.68 -24.15
CA VAL A 173 -45.51 2.81 -25.34
C VAL A 173 -44.58 1.61 -25.00
N PRO A 174 -44.85 0.38 -25.49
CA PRO A 174 -44.71 -0.85 -24.71
C PRO A 174 -43.30 -1.48 -24.71
N GLU A 175 -43.14 -2.47 -23.82
CA GLU A 175 -41.98 -3.35 -23.64
C GLU A 175 -41.32 -3.78 -24.97
N ASP A 176 -40.23 -3.12 -25.34
CA ASP A 176 -39.31 -3.56 -26.38
C ASP A 176 -37.91 -3.77 -25.79
N ASP A 177 -37.45 -5.01 -25.83
CA ASP A 177 -36.14 -5.49 -25.35
C ASP A 177 -34.95 -4.72 -25.99
N SER A 178 -35.19 -4.07 -27.14
CA SER A 178 -34.20 -3.27 -27.86
C SER A 178 -33.91 -1.91 -27.22
N ALA A 179 -34.92 -1.27 -26.62
CA ALA A 179 -34.81 0.03 -25.96
C ALA A 179 -34.02 -0.08 -24.63
N VAL A 180 -34.22 -1.19 -23.91
CA VAL A 180 -33.47 -1.52 -22.69
C VAL A 180 -31.98 -1.62 -22.99
N ARG A 181 -31.58 -2.41 -24.00
CA ARG A 181 -30.17 -2.56 -24.42
C ARG A 181 -29.47 -1.26 -24.83
N ASN A 182 -30.21 -0.26 -25.30
CA ASN A 182 -29.66 1.03 -25.69
C ASN A 182 -29.45 1.95 -24.48
N GLY A 183 -30.41 2.01 -23.54
CA GLY A 183 -30.24 2.72 -22.26
C GLY A 183 -29.14 2.11 -21.38
N ASP A 184 -29.01 0.79 -21.46
CA ASP A 184 -28.00 -0.05 -20.83
C ASP A 184 -26.55 0.36 -21.22
N SER A 185 -26.29 0.53 -22.52
CA SER A 185 -24.99 1.00 -23.01
C SER A 185 -24.70 2.43 -22.56
N GLN A 186 -25.71 3.31 -22.63
CA GLN A 186 -25.57 4.72 -22.25
C GLN A 186 -25.26 4.88 -20.75
N LEU A 187 -25.86 4.08 -19.88
CA LEU A 187 -25.57 4.09 -18.44
C LEU A 187 -24.12 3.66 -18.18
N PHE A 188 -23.65 2.59 -18.82
CA PHE A 188 -22.27 2.15 -18.72
C PHE A 188 -21.30 3.23 -19.18
N ASP A 189 -21.53 3.82 -20.34
CA ASP A 189 -20.65 4.85 -20.89
C ASP A 189 -20.63 6.10 -19.99
N LYS A 190 -21.78 6.48 -19.43
CA LYS A 190 -21.87 7.57 -18.47
C LYS A 190 -21.08 7.27 -17.19
N VAL A 191 -21.30 6.11 -16.56
CA VAL A 191 -20.66 5.76 -15.28
C VAL A 191 -19.16 5.54 -15.45
N ARG A 192 -18.75 4.85 -16.52
CA ARG A 192 -17.33 4.61 -16.87
C ARG A 192 -16.65 5.91 -17.27
N GLY A 193 -17.34 6.80 -17.98
CA GLY A 193 -16.85 8.13 -18.31
C GLY A 193 -16.54 8.97 -17.06
N HIS A 194 -17.35 8.85 -16.00
CA HIS A 194 -17.04 9.50 -14.72
C HIS A 194 -15.82 8.89 -14.02
N ASP A 195 -15.66 7.57 -14.03
CA ASP A 195 -14.47 6.87 -13.50
C ASP A 195 -13.19 7.34 -14.23
N ILE A 196 -13.24 7.42 -15.56
CA ILE A 196 -12.12 7.91 -16.39
C ILE A 196 -11.81 9.37 -16.09
N LYS A 197 -12.82 10.23 -15.89
CA LYS A 197 -12.61 11.63 -15.48
C LYS A 197 -11.91 11.72 -14.12
N LEU A 198 -12.30 10.88 -13.15
CA LEU A 198 -11.63 10.82 -11.85
C LEU A 198 -10.18 10.34 -11.97
N LEU A 199 -9.94 9.27 -12.74
CA LEU A 199 -8.59 8.75 -13.00
C LEU A 199 -7.67 9.83 -13.59
N ARG A 200 -8.14 10.54 -14.63
CA ARG A 200 -7.39 11.63 -15.25
C ARG A 200 -7.18 12.82 -14.31
N TYR A 201 -8.17 13.13 -13.46
CA TYR A 201 -8.06 14.19 -12.48
C TYR A 201 -7.00 13.90 -11.39
N LEU A 202 -6.82 12.63 -11.05
CA LEU A 202 -5.76 12.15 -10.15
C LEU A 202 -4.43 11.87 -10.89
N SER A 203 -4.30 12.31 -12.13
CA SER A 203 -3.15 12.07 -13.01
C SER A 203 -2.78 10.59 -13.18
N VAL A 204 -3.72 9.66 -13.00
CA VAL A 204 -3.45 8.23 -13.17
C VAL A 204 -3.23 7.93 -14.65
N ARG A 205 -2.09 7.32 -14.98
CA ARG A 205 -1.79 6.79 -16.32
C ARG A 205 -1.65 5.28 -16.30
N TYR A 206 -1.06 4.75 -15.24
CA TYR A 206 -0.75 3.34 -15.09
C TYR A 206 -1.84 2.64 -14.28
N ILE A 207 -2.41 1.57 -14.82
CA ILE A 207 -3.41 0.76 -14.12
C ILE A 207 -2.86 -0.66 -13.96
N CYS A 208 -2.51 -1.02 -12.73
CA CYS A 208 -2.05 -2.33 -12.32
C CYS A 208 -3.25 -3.18 -11.88
N ASP A 209 -3.58 -4.16 -12.71
CA ASP A 209 -4.66 -5.12 -12.48
C ASP A 209 -4.09 -6.45 -11.97
N LEU A 210 -4.41 -6.78 -10.71
CA LEU A 210 -3.97 -8.00 -10.03
C LEU A 210 -4.91 -9.19 -10.25
N MET A 211 -5.97 -9.05 -11.06
CA MET A 211 -6.93 -10.12 -11.33
C MET A 211 -6.33 -11.24 -12.18
N VAL A 212 -6.55 -12.48 -11.73
CA VAL A 212 -6.24 -13.71 -12.50
C VAL A 212 -7.30 -14.01 -13.55
N GLU A 213 -8.44 -13.33 -13.44
CA GLU A 213 -9.56 -13.42 -14.36
C GLU A 213 -9.81 -12.10 -15.11
N ASN A 214 -10.35 -12.16 -16.32
CA ASN A 214 -10.85 -10.99 -17.07
C ASN A 214 -12.17 -10.50 -16.49
N LYS A 215 -13.02 -11.44 -16.05
CA LYS A 215 -14.32 -11.18 -15.42
C LYS A 215 -14.54 -12.16 -14.28
N LYS A 216 -14.99 -11.68 -13.12
CA LYS A 216 -15.34 -12.58 -12.03
C LYS A 216 -16.76 -13.08 -12.20
N VAL A 217 -16.93 -14.39 -12.21
CA VAL A 217 -18.22 -15.06 -12.16
C VAL A 217 -18.56 -15.46 -10.73
N LYS A 218 -19.80 -15.23 -10.30
CA LYS A 218 -20.38 -15.80 -9.08
C LYS A 218 -21.80 -16.29 -9.38
N PHE A 219 -22.11 -17.51 -8.97
CA PHE A 219 -23.43 -18.13 -9.21
C PHE A 219 -23.86 -18.06 -10.69
N GLY A 220 -22.92 -18.27 -11.63
CA GLY A 220 -23.18 -18.19 -13.07
C GLY A 220 -23.29 -16.77 -13.65
N LEU A 221 -23.19 -15.72 -12.83
CA LEU A 221 -23.30 -14.33 -13.27
C LEU A 221 -21.96 -13.59 -13.23
N ASN A 222 -21.68 -12.81 -14.28
CA ASN A 222 -20.54 -11.89 -14.30
C ASN A 222 -20.80 -10.73 -13.33
N VAL A 223 -20.10 -10.77 -12.19
CA VAL A 223 -20.24 -9.75 -11.14
C VAL A 223 -19.27 -8.59 -11.33
N THR A 224 -18.13 -8.80 -11.99
CA THR A 224 -17.11 -7.77 -12.21
C THR A 224 -16.45 -7.93 -13.58
N SER A 225 -15.80 -6.87 -14.07
CA SER A 225 -14.98 -6.91 -15.28
C SER A 225 -13.70 -6.11 -15.06
N SER A 226 -12.58 -6.58 -15.59
CA SER A 226 -11.35 -5.78 -15.65
C SER A 226 -11.41 -4.79 -16.83
N GLU A 227 -10.68 -3.69 -16.70
CA GLU A 227 -10.37 -2.71 -17.75
C GLU A 227 -9.80 -3.40 -19.01
N LYS A 228 -8.98 -4.44 -18.82
CA LYS A 228 -8.39 -5.22 -19.93
C LYS A 228 -9.43 -5.99 -20.75
N ALA A 229 -10.62 -6.19 -20.19
CA ALA A 229 -11.74 -6.85 -20.84
C ALA A 229 -12.81 -5.87 -21.35
N ASP A 230 -12.51 -4.55 -21.37
CA ASP A 230 -13.42 -3.53 -21.87
C ASP A 230 -13.48 -3.53 -23.40
N LYS A 231 -14.55 -4.13 -23.94
CA LYS A 231 -14.78 -4.20 -25.39
C LYS A 231 -14.93 -2.83 -26.06
N ALA A 232 -15.40 -1.83 -25.31
CA ALA A 232 -15.57 -0.46 -25.81
C ALA A 232 -14.25 0.34 -25.82
N GLN A 233 -13.15 -0.24 -25.32
CA GLN A 233 -11.82 0.38 -25.29
C GLN A 233 -11.81 1.76 -24.61
N ARG A 234 -12.69 1.99 -23.64
CA ARG A 234 -12.82 3.30 -22.96
C ARG A 234 -11.58 3.63 -22.13
N TYR A 235 -10.87 2.60 -21.69
CA TYR A 235 -9.63 2.72 -20.90
C TYR A 235 -8.36 2.60 -21.76
N ALA A 236 -8.46 2.65 -23.10
CA ALA A 236 -7.30 2.45 -23.99
C ALA A 236 -6.22 3.54 -23.87
N ASP A 237 -6.57 4.75 -23.41
CA ASP A 237 -5.61 5.84 -23.17
C ASP A 237 -4.73 5.60 -21.94
N PHE A 238 -5.09 4.63 -21.08
CA PHE A 238 -4.30 4.24 -19.92
C PHE A 238 -3.34 3.11 -20.29
N THR A 239 -2.19 3.08 -19.63
CA THR A 239 -1.26 1.97 -19.74
C THR A 239 -1.69 0.86 -18.77
N LEU A 240 -2.34 -0.17 -19.32
CA LEU A 240 -2.83 -1.31 -18.54
C LEU A 240 -1.70 -2.34 -18.32
N LEU A 241 -1.50 -2.74 -17.06
CA LEU A 241 -0.61 -3.81 -16.67
C LEU A 241 -1.44 -4.96 -16.10
N SER A 242 -1.56 -6.05 -16.87
CA SER A 242 -2.18 -7.29 -16.38
C SER A 242 -1.12 -8.07 -15.62
N VAL A 243 -1.16 -8.03 -14.29
CA VAL A 243 -0.18 -8.70 -13.41
C VAL A 243 -0.93 -9.66 -12.48
N PRO A 244 -1.43 -10.78 -13.03
CA PRO A 244 -2.32 -11.68 -12.30
C PRO A 244 -1.62 -12.19 -11.03
N TYR A 245 -2.30 -12.07 -9.89
CA TYR A 245 -1.78 -12.47 -8.58
C TYR A 245 -2.83 -13.30 -7.83
N PRO A 246 -2.44 -14.38 -7.13
CA PRO A 246 -3.37 -15.25 -6.41
C PRO A 246 -4.24 -14.50 -5.39
N GLY A 247 -5.55 -14.79 -5.39
CA GLY A 247 -6.52 -14.16 -4.49
C GLY A 247 -6.60 -14.81 -3.10
N CYS A 248 -7.60 -14.39 -2.32
CA CYS A 248 -7.81 -14.92 -0.96
C CYS A 248 -8.05 -16.44 -0.87
N GLU A 249 -8.52 -17.07 -1.94
CA GLU A 249 -8.70 -18.53 -2.03
C GLU A 249 -7.34 -19.25 -1.85
N PHE A 250 -6.25 -18.68 -2.38
CA PHE A 250 -4.88 -19.19 -2.23
C PHE A 250 -4.26 -18.84 -0.87
N PHE A 251 -4.74 -17.78 -0.21
CA PHE A 251 -4.28 -17.46 1.15
C PHE A 251 -4.74 -18.48 2.19
N LYS A 252 -5.73 -19.34 1.86
CA LYS A 252 -6.03 -20.52 2.66
C LYS A 252 -4.86 -21.50 2.66
N ASP A 253 -4.33 -21.85 1.49
CA ASP A 253 -3.17 -22.75 1.37
C ASP A 253 -1.93 -22.17 2.06
N TYR A 254 -1.75 -20.85 1.97
CA TYR A 254 -0.71 -20.13 2.70
C TYR A 254 -0.85 -20.26 4.22
N LYS A 255 -2.08 -20.14 4.74
CA LYS A 255 -2.38 -20.34 6.16
C LYS A 255 -2.16 -21.79 6.58
N ASP A 256 -2.59 -22.75 5.78
CA ASP A 256 -2.46 -24.18 6.07
C ASP A 256 -0.97 -24.62 6.09
N ARG A 257 -0.07 -23.77 5.60
CA ARG A 257 1.41 -23.89 5.69
C ARG A 257 2.02 -23.00 6.77
N ASP A 258 1.27 -22.67 7.82
CA ASP A 258 1.70 -21.80 8.92
C ASP A 258 2.29 -20.47 8.45
N TYR A 259 1.71 -19.91 7.37
CA TYR A 259 2.17 -18.67 6.75
C TYR A 259 3.62 -18.72 6.19
N THR A 260 4.06 -19.90 5.74
CA THR A 260 5.30 -20.10 4.99
C THR A 260 5.05 -19.97 3.49
N ALA A 261 5.62 -18.93 2.87
CA ALA A 261 5.36 -18.57 1.47
C ALA A 261 6.37 -19.20 0.51
N GLU A 262 7.54 -19.56 1.03
CA GLU A 262 8.63 -20.19 0.31
C GLU A 262 8.17 -21.54 -0.25
N GLY A 263 8.37 -21.72 -1.56
CA GLY A 263 7.94 -22.91 -2.31
C GLY A 263 6.43 -23.06 -2.49
N LEU A 264 5.62 -22.08 -2.07
CA LEU A 264 4.17 -22.10 -2.30
C LEU A 264 3.86 -21.54 -3.69
N VAL A 265 3.61 -22.42 -4.65
CA VAL A 265 3.33 -22.08 -6.06
C VAL A 265 1.82 -22.12 -6.32
N PHE A 266 1.29 -21.10 -7.00
CA PHE A 266 -0.12 -21.08 -7.40
C PHE A 266 -0.38 -22.03 -8.56
N ASN A 267 -1.48 -22.79 -8.50
CA ASN A 267 -1.89 -23.61 -9.62
C ASN A 267 -2.53 -22.73 -10.70
N TRP A 268 -1.82 -22.47 -11.80
CA TRP A 268 -2.32 -21.67 -12.92
C TRP A 268 -3.29 -22.42 -13.84
N ASN A 269 -3.35 -23.75 -13.73
CA ASN A 269 -4.25 -24.60 -14.50
C ASN A 269 -5.62 -24.70 -13.82
N GLN A 270 -6.30 -23.56 -13.69
CA GLN A 270 -7.64 -23.46 -13.13
C GLN A 270 -8.57 -22.79 -14.14
N ASP A 271 -9.80 -23.29 -14.28
CA ASP A 271 -10.74 -22.86 -15.33
C ASP A 271 -11.11 -21.37 -15.30
N TYR A 272 -10.99 -20.74 -14.13
CA TYR A 272 -11.27 -19.32 -13.96
C TYR A 272 -10.06 -18.42 -14.24
N VAL A 273 -8.87 -18.98 -14.50
CA VAL A 273 -7.65 -18.23 -14.79
C VAL A 273 -7.56 -18.00 -16.29
N ASP A 274 -8.00 -16.83 -16.74
CA ASP A 274 -8.04 -16.45 -18.16
C ASP A 274 -7.33 -15.11 -18.46
N ALA A 275 -6.66 -14.52 -17.47
CA ALA A 275 -5.87 -13.31 -17.64
C ALA A 275 -4.36 -13.60 -17.67
N PRO A 276 -3.70 -13.52 -18.84
CA PRO A 276 -2.25 -13.67 -18.91
C PRO A 276 -1.52 -12.46 -18.32
N LEU A 277 -0.25 -12.68 -17.97
CA LEU A 277 0.68 -11.60 -17.64
C LEU A 277 0.95 -10.75 -18.89
N THR A 278 0.65 -9.46 -18.83
CA THR A 278 0.91 -8.49 -19.90
C THR A 278 1.50 -7.23 -19.31
N ILE A 279 2.78 -6.98 -19.59
CA ILE A 279 3.53 -5.80 -19.15
C ILE A 279 4.05 -5.07 -20.39
N PRO A 280 3.86 -3.75 -20.50
CA PRO A 280 4.47 -2.96 -21.58
C PRO A 280 5.99 -3.14 -21.61
N VAL A 281 6.55 -3.30 -22.82
CA VAL A 281 7.98 -3.60 -23.02
C VAL A 281 8.91 -2.56 -22.40
N CYS A 282 8.48 -1.29 -22.34
CA CYS A 282 9.25 -0.22 -21.70
C CYS A 282 9.54 -0.48 -20.21
N PHE A 283 8.75 -1.31 -19.52
CA PHE A 283 8.94 -1.65 -18.12
C PHE A 283 9.68 -2.96 -17.87
N THR A 284 9.89 -3.81 -18.89
CA THR A 284 10.50 -5.13 -18.70
C THR A 284 12.03 -5.11 -18.83
N GLN A 285 12.57 -4.23 -19.67
CA GLN A 285 14.00 -4.23 -20.05
C GLN A 285 14.96 -3.97 -18.87
N ASN A 286 14.55 -3.18 -17.88
CA ASN A 286 15.44 -2.70 -16.81
C ASN A 286 15.39 -3.51 -15.52
N LEU A 287 14.52 -4.53 -15.44
CA LEU A 287 14.27 -5.26 -14.19
C LEU A 287 15.04 -6.59 -14.07
N ASN A 288 15.61 -7.09 -15.17
CA ASN A 288 16.30 -8.38 -15.22
C ASN A 288 15.45 -9.52 -14.62
N ILE A 289 14.19 -9.59 -15.02
CA ILE A 289 13.22 -10.61 -14.59
C ILE A 289 12.77 -11.35 -15.84
N ASP A 290 12.84 -12.69 -15.80
CA ASP A 290 12.27 -13.53 -16.85
C ASP A 290 10.75 -13.70 -16.63
N TRP A 291 9.99 -12.75 -17.16
CA TRP A 291 8.53 -12.73 -17.06
C TRP A 291 7.83 -13.94 -17.66
N SER A 292 8.50 -14.71 -18.54
CA SER A 292 7.91 -15.93 -19.13
C SER A 292 7.67 -17.02 -18.08
N GLN A 293 8.44 -17.00 -16.99
CA GLN A 293 8.40 -17.99 -15.91
C GLN A 293 7.41 -17.61 -14.79
N TYR A 294 6.55 -16.61 -14.99
CA TYR A 294 5.69 -16.11 -13.91
C TYR A 294 4.78 -17.17 -13.28
N GLN A 295 4.45 -18.21 -14.04
CA GLN A 295 3.61 -19.31 -13.58
C GLN A 295 4.36 -20.32 -12.70
N SER A 296 5.69 -20.36 -12.75
CA SER A 296 6.52 -21.26 -11.95
C SER A 296 7.06 -20.61 -10.68
N TRP A 297 6.88 -19.29 -10.51
CA TRP A 297 7.32 -18.58 -9.32
C TRP A 297 6.54 -19.02 -8.09
N ASP A 298 7.25 -19.18 -6.98
CA ASP A 298 6.59 -19.24 -5.69
C ASP A 298 6.03 -17.87 -5.30
N LEU A 299 5.20 -17.86 -4.25
CA LEU A 299 4.53 -16.66 -3.79
C LEU A 299 5.53 -15.55 -3.43
N VAL A 300 6.68 -15.88 -2.83
CA VAL A 300 7.72 -14.90 -2.48
C VAL A 300 8.29 -14.23 -3.72
N GLN A 301 8.75 -15.02 -4.69
CA GLN A 301 9.33 -14.52 -5.93
C GLN A 301 8.31 -13.71 -6.73
N GLN A 302 7.05 -14.16 -6.77
CA GLN A 302 5.99 -13.43 -7.46
C GLN A 302 5.71 -12.07 -6.81
N THR A 303 5.58 -12.01 -5.47
CA THR A 303 5.40 -10.74 -4.76
C THR A 303 6.59 -9.80 -4.97
N GLN A 304 7.82 -10.32 -4.90
CA GLN A 304 9.03 -9.52 -5.11
C GLN A 304 9.11 -8.94 -6.52
N ASN A 305 8.83 -9.74 -7.55
CA ASN A 305 8.91 -9.31 -8.95
C ASN A 305 7.86 -8.24 -9.26
N TYR A 306 6.63 -8.41 -8.76
CA TYR A 306 5.58 -7.40 -8.93
C TYR A 306 5.88 -6.13 -8.13
N LEU A 307 6.42 -6.23 -6.90
CA LEU A 307 6.83 -5.05 -6.15
C LEU A 307 7.92 -4.26 -6.88
N LYS A 308 8.93 -4.94 -7.46
CA LYS A 308 9.97 -4.29 -8.27
C LYS A 308 9.38 -3.58 -9.48
N LEU A 309 8.40 -4.19 -10.16
CA LEU A 309 7.69 -3.56 -11.26
C LEU A 309 6.99 -2.28 -10.83
N LEU A 310 6.24 -2.33 -9.72
CA LEU A 310 5.52 -1.15 -9.21
C LEU A 310 6.49 -0.04 -8.79
N LEU A 311 7.59 -0.38 -8.11
CA LEU A 311 8.65 0.56 -7.75
C LEU A 311 9.31 1.17 -8.98
N HIS A 312 9.52 0.39 -10.04
CA HIS A 312 10.06 0.89 -11.30
C HIS A 312 9.12 1.89 -11.98
N ILE A 313 7.82 1.58 -12.02
CA ILE A 313 6.80 2.44 -12.63
C ILE A 313 6.70 3.79 -11.91
N ILE A 314 6.58 3.80 -10.58
CA ILE A 314 6.45 5.07 -9.84
C ILE A 314 7.70 5.96 -9.94
N ASN A 315 8.87 5.35 -10.18
CA ASN A 315 10.14 6.04 -10.40
C ASN A 315 10.42 6.39 -11.88
N SER A 316 9.44 6.25 -12.78
CA SER A 316 9.57 6.73 -14.16
C SER A 316 9.70 8.26 -14.17
N ASP A 317 10.34 8.81 -15.20
CA ASP A 317 10.59 10.27 -15.30
C ASP A 317 9.37 11.10 -15.73
N ASP A 318 8.14 10.59 -15.55
CA ASP A 318 6.89 11.29 -15.86
C ASP A 318 6.09 11.67 -14.61
N GLU A 319 5.15 12.60 -14.72
CA GLU A 319 4.31 13.05 -13.59
C GLU A 319 3.06 12.16 -13.39
N SER A 320 3.13 10.90 -13.81
CA SER A 320 1.96 10.03 -13.90
C SER A 320 1.74 9.19 -12.64
N GLY A 321 0.50 9.19 -12.15
CA GLY A 321 0.04 8.34 -11.06
C GLY A 321 -0.19 6.89 -11.45
N LEU A 322 -0.30 6.05 -10.43
CA LEU A 322 -0.47 4.60 -10.52
C LEU A 322 -1.76 4.20 -9.79
N LEU A 323 -2.64 3.43 -10.43
CA LEU A 323 -3.73 2.71 -9.76
C LEU A 323 -3.35 1.25 -9.58
N VAL A 324 -3.49 0.73 -8.35
CA VAL A 324 -3.43 -0.71 -8.06
C VAL A 324 -4.82 -1.21 -7.67
N HIS A 325 -5.33 -2.23 -8.34
CA HIS A 325 -6.64 -2.82 -7.99
C HIS A 325 -6.67 -4.34 -8.18
N CYS A 326 -7.72 -4.95 -7.62
CA CYS A 326 -8.10 -6.35 -7.82
C CYS A 326 -9.64 -6.43 -7.77
N ILE A 327 -10.23 -7.62 -7.90
CA ILE A 327 -11.70 -7.83 -7.96
C ILE A 327 -12.45 -6.89 -7.00
N SER A 328 -12.24 -7.08 -5.70
CA SER A 328 -12.97 -6.36 -4.67
C SER A 328 -12.10 -5.33 -3.93
N GLY A 329 -10.80 -5.28 -4.23
CA GLY A 329 -9.83 -4.37 -3.61
C GLY A 329 -9.52 -4.67 -2.14
N TRP A 330 -9.79 -5.89 -1.64
CA TRP A 330 -9.68 -6.25 -0.21
C TRP A 330 -8.50 -7.15 0.14
N ASP A 331 -7.96 -7.89 -0.82
CA ASP A 331 -6.91 -8.88 -0.58
C ASP A 331 -5.57 -8.40 -1.16
N ARG A 332 -5.44 -8.44 -2.49
CA ARG A 332 -4.20 -8.22 -3.24
C ARG A 332 -3.82 -6.74 -3.30
N THR A 333 -4.81 -5.88 -3.49
CA THR A 333 -4.61 -4.42 -3.49
C THR A 333 -3.99 -3.90 -2.19
N PRO A 334 -4.56 -4.15 -1.00
CA PRO A 334 -3.95 -3.66 0.24
C PRO A 334 -2.59 -4.32 0.53
N LEU A 335 -2.32 -5.55 0.07
CA LEU A 335 -0.98 -6.15 0.13
C LEU A 335 0.04 -5.29 -0.62
N PHE A 336 -0.14 -5.07 -1.93
CA PHE A 336 0.83 -4.32 -2.73
C PHE A 336 0.92 -2.83 -2.36
N VAL A 337 -0.19 -2.19 -2.01
CA VAL A 337 -0.18 -0.79 -1.52
C VAL A 337 0.61 -0.68 -0.21
N SER A 338 0.45 -1.63 0.71
CA SER A 338 1.21 -1.63 1.96
C SER A 338 2.69 -1.90 1.73
N LEU A 339 3.04 -2.84 0.84
CA LEU A 339 4.43 -3.14 0.49
C LEU A 339 5.11 -1.93 -0.15
N LEU A 340 4.44 -1.24 -1.08
CA LEU A 340 4.93 0.01 -1.65
C LEU A 340 5.16 1.07 -0.57
N ARG A 341 4.17 1.30 0.30
CA ARG A 341 4.28 2.29 1.38
C ARG A 341 5.44 1.97 2.34
N LEU A 342 5.56 0.72 2.78
CA LEU A 342 6.63 0.26 3.66
C LEU A 342 8.00 0.36 3.00
N SER A 343 8.07 0.06 1.70
CA SER A 343 9.29 0.19 0.91
C SER A 343 9.75 1.64 0.84
N LEU A 344 8.85 2.55 0.45
CA LEU A 344 9.14 3.99 0.37
C LEU A 344 9.47 4.58 1.73
N TRP A 345 8.74 4.20 2.79
CA TRP A 345 9.02 4.66 4.14
C TRP A 345 10.37 4.17 4.63
N ALA A 346 10.76 2.93 4.36
CA ALA A 346 12.07 2.43 4.76
C ALA A 346 13.23 3.17 4.09
N ASP A 347 12.97 3.81 2.94
CA ASP A 347 13.91 4.71 2.26
C ASP A 347 13.82 6.16 2.75
N GLY A 348 12.92 6.47 3.69
CA GLY A 348 12.66 7.84 4.18
C GLY A 348 11.89 8.71 3.18
N ALA A 349 11.31 8.13 2.14
CA ALA A 349 10.71 8.85 1.01
C ALA A 349 9.23 9.23 1.22
N VAL A 350 8.55 8.58 2.16
CA VAL A 350 7.19 8.93 2.58
C VAL A 350 7.07 8.75 4.08
N HIS A 351 6.22 9.56 4.71
CA HIS A 351 6.00 9.49 6.16
C HIS A 351 7.31 9.55 6.98
N ALA A 352 8.25 10.42 6.60
CA ALA A 352 9.61 10.42 7.10
C ALA A 352 9.70 10.62 8.62
N SER A 353 8.80 11.41 9.21
CA SER A 353 8.74 11.63 10.66
C SER A 353 8.14 10.46 11.47
N LEU A 354 7.56 9.45 10.81
CA LEU A 354 6.87 8.37 11.51
C LEU A 354 7.83 7.27 11.97
N GLU A 355 7.78 6.98 13.27
CA GLU A 355 8.43 5.82 13.87
C GLU A 355 7.79 4.49 13.41
N PRO A 356 8.53 3.37 13.44
CA PRO A 356 8.03 2.03 13.06
C PRO A 356 6.68 1.67 13.71
N LYS A 357 6.49 2.10 14.96
CA LYS A 357 5.31 1.85 15.80
C LYS A 357 4.05 2.59 15.33
N LEU A 358 4.17 3.65 14.56
CA LEU A 358 3.05 4.48 14.12
C LEU A 358 2.48 4.04 12.78
N PHE A 359 3.16 3.12 12.08
CA PHE A 359 2.74 2.61 10.77
C PHE A 359 1.50 1.69 10.84
N PHE A 360 1.20 1.09 12.01
CA PHE A 360 0.05 0.19 12.19
C PHE A 360 -1.32 0.88 12.05
N LEU A 361 -1.37 2.20 12.22
CA LEU A 361 -2.59 3.01 12.16
C LEU A 361 -3.02 3.33 10.71
N PRO A 362 -2.13 3.79 9.81
CA PRO A 362 -2.48 4.01 8.41
C PRO A 362 -2.45 2.69 7.60
N GLN A 363 -3.60 2.00 7.53
CA GLN A 363 -3.94 1.00 6.50
C GLN A 363 -2.83 -0.02 6.10
N ILE A 364 -2.13 -0.64 7.05
CA ILE A 364 -1.21 -1.75 6.71
C ILE A 364 -1.96 -3.07 6.80
N PHE A 365 -1.84 -3.84 5.73
CA PHE A 365 -2.41 -5.18 5.65
C PHE A 365 -1.58 -6.21 6.42
N PHE A 366 -2.23 -7.00 7.27
CA PHE A 366 -1.65 -8.05 8.11
C PHE A 366 -0.64 -8.94 7.38
N PHE A 367 -0.93 -9.33 6.13
CA PHE A 367 -0.09 -10.26 5.39
C PHE A 367 1.26 -9.68 4.97
N CYS A 368 1.42 -8.35 4.95
CA CYS A 368 2.65 -7.70 4.51
C CYS A 368 3.82 -7.96 5.45
N PHE A 369 3.57 -8.17 6.75
CA PHE A 369 4.64 -8.34 7.75
C PHE A 369 5.48 -9.60 7.51
N ASN A 370 4.87 -10.67 7.00
CA ASN A 370 5.60 -11.88 6.62
C ASN A 370 6.49 -11.66 5.40
N PHE A 371 6.13 -10.72 4.51
CA PHE A 371 6.92 -10.37 3.33
C PHE A 371 8.04 -9.38 3.62
N LEU A 372 8.03 -8.67 4.75
CA LEU A 372 9.05 -7.66 5.07
C LEU A 372 10.47 -8.22 5.07
N LYS A 373 10.66 -9.45 5.59
CA LYS A 373 11.96 -10.15 5.58
C LYS A 373 12.50 -10.39 4.16
N HIS A 374 11.63 -10.39 3.15
CA HIS A 374 12.00 -10.63 1.76
C HIS A 374 12.28 -9.35 0.95
N ILE A 375 12.10 -8.16 1.54
CA ILE A 375 12.26 -6.88 0.82
C ILE A 375 13.28 -5.92 1.48
N VAL A 376 14.12 -6.44 2.37
CA VAL A 376 15.13 -5.67 3.11
C VAL A 376 16.27 -5.14 2.22
N SER A 377 16.58 -5.83 1.13
CA SER A 377 17.70 -5.45 0.26
C SER A 377 17.45 -4.14 -0.51
N GLU A 378 18.52 -3.43 -0.86
CA GLU A 378 18.47 -2.20 -1.68
C GLU A 378 17.84 -2.41 -3.07
N LYS A 379 17.66 -3.66 -3.55
CA LYS A 379 16.92 -3.97 -4.80
C LYS A 379 15.45 -3.54 -4.77
N PHE A 380 14.91 -3.28 -3.58
CA PHE A 380 13.55 -2.79 -3.37
C PHE A 380 13.54 -1.33 -2.92
N SER A 381 14.69 -0.64 -2.90
CA SER A 381 14.71 0.79 -2.63
C SER A 381 14.16 1.56 -3.83
N ALA A 382 13.28 2.53 -3.56
CA ALA A 382 12.83 3.49 -4.56
C ALA A 382 13.87 4.59 -4.80
N VAL A 383 14.67 4.89 -3.78
CA VAL A 383 15.67 5.97 -3.83
C VAL A 383 16.96 5.41 -4.43
N LYS A 384 17.31 5.88 -5.62
CA LYS A 384 18.62 5.59 -6.22
C LYS A 384 19.71 6.25 -5.38
N LYS A 385 20.32 5.52 -4.43
CA LYS A 385 21.57 5.97 -3.82
C LYS A 385 22.62 6.06 -4.91
N GLN A 386 23.14 7.26 -5.15
CA GLN A 386 24.35 7.44 -5.92
C GLN A 386 25.39 6.51 -5.28
N ARG A 387 26.03 5.64 -6.08
CA ARG A 387 27.07 4.73 -5.57
C ARG A 387 28.14 5.60 -4.91
N CYS A 388 28.12 5.72 -3.58
CA CYS A 388 29.30 6.15 -2.86
C CYS A 388 30.35 5.08 -3.12
N VAL A 389 31.35 5.44 -3.92
CA VAL A 389 32.62 4.73 -3.97
C VAL A 389 33.08 4.61 -2.50
N PRO A 390 33.48 3.43 -2.01
CA PRO A 390 33.91 3.31 -0.62
C PRO A 390 35.08 4.25 -0.42
N SER A 391 34.86 5.36 0.30
CA SER A 391 35.97 6.15 0.79
C SER A 391 36.65 5.28 1.84
N PHE A 392 37.79 4.70 1.46
CA PHE A 392 38.64 3.97 2.38
C PHE A 392 38.83 4.83 3.63
N MET A 393 38.34 4.34 4.76
CA MET A 393 38.52 4.97 6.07
C MET A 393 40.01 4.87 6.43
N PHE A 394 40.82 5.82 5.99
CA PHE A 394 42.12 6.06 6.61
C PHE A 394 41.85 6.75 7.94
N CYS A 395 41.77 5.94 9.01
CA CYS A 395 41.96 6.44 10.35
C CYS A 395 43.43 6.85 10.49
N SER A 396 43.71 8.15 10.38
CA SER A 396 45.00 8.71 10.79
C SER A 396 44.77 9.83 11.80
N SER A 397 45.49 9.71 12.90
CA SER A 397 45.51 10.56 14.08
C SER A 397 45.46 12.06 13.79
N ARG A 398 44.80 12.76 14.73
CA ARG A 398 44.95 14.19 15.03
C ARG A 398 46.39 14.69 14.77
N ASP A 399 46.50 15.78 14.02
CA ASP A 399 47.23 16.94 14.52
C ASP A 399 46.76 18.27 13.89
N ARG A 400 46.98 19.35 14.65
CA ARG A 400 46.49 20.72 14.48
C ARG A 400 47.01 21.42 13.21
N GLY A 401 46.17 22.26 12.60
CA GLY A 401 46.60 23.58 12.11
C GLY A 401 46.18 24.01 10.71
N SER A 402 45.44 25.12 10.68
CA SER A 402 45.53 26.22 9.72
C SER A 402 44.96 26.10 8.29
N VAL A 403 44.75 27.28 7.73
CA VAL A 403 43.79 27.76 6.73
C VAL A 403 44.25 27.66 5.26
N THR A 404 43.25 27.76 4.37
CA THR A 404 43.23 28.30 2.99
C THR A 404 43.27 27.33 1.77
N SER A 405 42.33 27.59 0.85
CA SER A 405 42.50 27.68 -0.62
C SER A 405 42.31 26.45 -1.54
N LEU A 406 41.28 26.58 -2.41
CA LEU A 406 41.20 26.37 -3.89
C LEU A 406 41.68 25.03 -4.49
N SER A 407 40.81 24.24 -5.12
CA SER A 407 40.42 24.24 -6.55
C SER A 407 41.27 23.35 -7.48
N SER A 408 40.58 22.62 -8.37
CA SER A 408 40.95 22.23 -9.74
C SER A 408 41.26 20.75 -10.07
N GLU A 409 40.38 20.22 -10.92
CA GLU A 409 40.56 19.53 -12.22
C GLU A 409 41.57 18.38 -12.45
N PHE A 410 40.99 17.25 -12.88
CA PHE A 410 41.28 16.43 -14.09
C PHE A 410 42.75 16.26 -14.56
N SER A 411 43.22 15.00 -14.66
CA SER A 411 43.68 14.40 -15.93
C SER A 411 44.23 12.97 -15.81
N LEU A 412 44.11 12.30 -16.95
CA LEU A 412 44.36 10.92 -17.33
C LEU A 412 45.82 10.64 -17.76
N ILE A 413 46.17 9.33 -17.75
CA ILE A 413 47.17 8.59 -18.58
C ILE A 413 48.65 8.56 -18.14
N THR A 414 49.16 7.33 -17.99
CA THR A 414 50.35 6.69 -18.67
C THR A 414 50.47 5.26 -18.10
N GLU A 415 50.34 4.15 -18.85
CA GLU A 415 51.34 3.48 -19.74
C GLU A 415 52.75 3.41 -19.10
N GLU A 416 53.53 2.32 -19.06
CA GLU A 416 53.54 0.97 -19.65
C GLU A 416 54.80 0.23 -19.08
N VAL A 417 55.02 -1.05 -19.45
CA VAL A 417 56.24 -1.89 -19.27
C VAL A 417 56.65 -2.26 -17.83
N GLY A 418 56.97 -3.49 -17.44
CA GLY A 418 57.26 -4.75 -18.12
C GLY A 418 58.20 -5.57 -17.21
N GLY A 419 58.21 -6.91 -17.34
CA GLY A 419 59.20 -7.75 -16.66
C GLY A 419 58.68 -9.11 -16.21
N ALA A 420 58.78 -10.08 -17.11
CA ALA A 420 58.57 -11.50 -16.83
C ALA A 420 59.80 -12.15 -16.19
N SER A 421 59.58 -13.10 -15.27
CA SER A 421 60.29 -14.39 -15.08
C SER A 421 59.96 -14.91 -13.66
N SER A 422 59.27 -16.04 -13.45
CA SER A 422 59.47 -17.45 -13.83
C SER A 422 60.26 -18.25 -12.78
N LEU A 423 59.65 -19.40 -12.41
CA LEU A 423 60.18 -20.61 -11.74
C LEU A 423 59.90 -20.80 -10.23
N THR A 424 58.83 -21.58 -9.98
CA THR A 424 58.78 -22.87 -9.28
C THR A 424 59.71 -23.12 -8.09
N THR A 425 59.16 -23.59 -6.96
CA THR A 425 59.38 -24.94 -6.39
C THR A 425 58.47 -25.13 -5.16
N ASP A 426 57.78 -26.26 -5.10
CA ASP A 426 56.97 -26.74 -3.98
C ASP A 426 57.82 -27.08 -2.73
N SER A 427 57.31 -26.78 -1.53
CA SER A 427 57.50 -27.65 -0.36
C SER A 427 56.46 -27.35 0.72
N VAL A 428 55.77 -28.42 1.08
CA VAL A 428 54.91 -28.61 2.25
C VAL A 428 55.70 -28.43 3.56
N ASP A 429 55.16 -27.69 4.54
CA ASP A 429 54.73 -28.28 5.83
C ASP A 429 54.28 -27.24 6.89
N LEU A 430 53.24 -27.67 7.61
CA LEU A 430 52.89 -27.44 9.02
C LEU A 430 52.73 -26.03 9.63
N PHE A 431 51.46 -25.74 9.96
CA PHE A 431 50.94 -25.08 11.18
C PHE A 431 51.80 -23.97 11.84
N SER A 432 51.33 -22.74 11.66
CA SER A 432 51.33 -21.77 12.76
C SER A 432 50.05 -20.93 12.71
N SER A 433 49.33 -20.99 13.83
CA SER A 433 48.13 -20.26 14.18
C SER A 433 48.26 -18.74 13.99
N GLN A 434 47.37 -18.17 13.17
CA GLN A 434 46.99 -16.76 13.26
C GLN A 434 45.48 -16.59 13.03
N PRO A 435 44.82 -15.72 13.80
CA PRO A 435 43.37 -15.75 13.95
C PRO A 435 42.68 -15.28 12.68
N GLN A 436 41.63 -16.01 12.30
CA GLN A 436 40.71 -15.60 11.25
C GLN A 436 40.32 -14.13 11.47
N ALA A 437 40.54 -13.33 10.43
CA ALA A 437 39.93 -12.02 10.30
C ALA A 437 38.45 -12.18 10.65
N SER A 438 38.04 -11.51 11.72
CA SER A 438 36.65 -11.37 12.13
C SER A 438 35.81 -11.14 10.90
N SER A 439 34.90 -12.05 10.61
CA SER A 439 33.82 -11.84 9.66
C SER A 439 33.19 -10.49 9.98
N TRP A 440 33.46 -9.49 9.15
CA TRP A 440 32.78 -8.20 9.23
C TRP A 440 31.33 -8.50 8.89
N CYS A 441 30.50 -8.76 9.90
CA CYS A 441 29.06 -8.73 9.74
C CYS A 441 28.76 -7.33 9.18
N PRO A 442 28.25 -7.21 7.95
CA PRO A 442 27.86 -5.91 7.44
C PRO A 442 26.84 -5.35 8.42
N PHE A 443 27.09 -4.14 8.94
CA PHE A 443 26.07 -3.44 9.71
C PHE A 443 24.80 -3.41 8.85
N PRO A 444 23.63 -3.77 9.40
CA PRO A 444 22.40 -3.78 8.62
C PRO A 444 22.17 -2.38 8.04
N SER A 445 21.74 -2.31 6.78
CA SER A 445 21.43 -1.01 6.18
C SER A 445 20.30 -0.35 6.94
N GLU A 446 20.22 0.99 6.91
CA GLU A 446 19.14 1.71 7.59
C GLU A 446 17.75 1.21 7.17
N ARG A 447 17.58 0.92 5.87
CA ARG A 447 16.38 0.30 5.31
C ARG A 447 16.08 -1.06 5.98
N GLN A 448 17.08 -1.93 6.05
CA GLN A 448 16.94 -3.23 6.70
C GLN A 448 16.53 -3.07 8.16
N ALA A 449 17.22 -2.21 8.91
CA ALA A 449 16.91 -1.94 10.32
C ALA A 449 15.48 -1.40 10.52
N ARG A 450 15.01 -0.50 9.65
CA ARG A 450 13.64 0.05 9.71
C ARG A 450 12.57 -1.01 9.44
N LEU A 451 12.76 -1.85 8.41
CA LEU A 451 11.82 -2.91 8.06
C LEU A 451 11.79 -4.03 9.10
N GLU A 452 12.95 -4.42 9.63
CA GLU A 452 13.06 -5.37 10.74
C GLU A 452 12.39 -4.81 12.00
N ALA A 453 12.59 -3.53 12.34
CA ALA A 453 11.94 -2.91 13.49
C ALA A 453 10.41 -2.93 13.39
N VAL A 454 9.84 -2.62 12.22
CA VAL A 454 8.38 -2.72 11.99
C VAL A 454 7.91 -4.16 12.16
N ARG A 455 8.63 -5.12 11.57
CA ARG A 455 8.32 -6.54 11.66
C ARG A 455 8.34 -7.04 13.11
N GLU A 456 9.37 -6.70 13.88
CA GLU A 456 9.52 -7.13 15.27
C GLU A 456 8.44 -6.53 16.17
N VAL A 457 8.15 -5.22 16.03
CA VAL A 457 7.06 -4.57 16.77
C VAL A 457 5.73 -5.27 16.49
N PHE A 458 5.47 -5.60 15.23
CA PHE A 458 4.25 -6.30 14.85
C PHE A 458 4.17 -7.70 15.47
N LEU A 459 5.20 -8.52 15.30
CA LEU A 459 5.22 -9.90 15.79
C LEU A 459 5.13 -9.95 17.32
N ALA A 460 5.79 -9.03 18.02
CA ALA A 460 5.68 -8.91 19.47
C ALA A 460 4.24 -8.56 19.91
N ALA A 461 3.60 -7.58 19.26
CA ALA A 461 2.23 -7.19 19.58
C ALA A 461 1.19 -8.25 19.16
N TYR A 462 1.41 -8.95 18.04
CA TYR A 462 0.53 -10.00 17.57
C TYR A 462 0.61 -11.27 18.45
N SER A 463 1.83 -11.69 18.80
CA SER A 463 2.02 -12.85 19.67
C SER A 463 1.41 -12.64 21.05
N SER A 464 1.55 -11.46 21.64
CA SER A 464 0.98 -11.13 22.95
C SER A 464 -0.55 -11.02 22.97
N THR A 465 -1.19 -10.72 21.84
CA THR A 465 -2.64 -10.45 21.77
C THR A 465 -3.46 -11.59 21.21
N VAL A 466 -3.00 -12.15 20.09
CA VAL A 466 -3.71 -13.14 19.27
C VAL A 466 -2.96 -14.48 19.29
N GLY A 467 -1.63 -14.46 19.13
CA GLY A 467 -0.80 -15.66 19.00
C GLY A 467 -0.77 -16.57 20.24
N LEU A 468 -0.85 -16.01 21.45
CA LEU A 468 -0.89 -16.79 22.71
C LEU A 468 -2.31 -17.25 23.11
N LYS A 469 -3.37 -16.68 22.52
CA LYS A 469 -4.75 -17.09 22.84
C LYS A 469 -5.22 -18.32 22.06
N SER A 470 -4.52 -18.71 20.99
CA SER A 470 -4.86 -19.88 20.17
C SER A 470 -4.32 -21.21 20.72
N SER A 471 -3.43 -21.20 21.72
CA SER A 471 -2.76 -22.39 22.26
C SER A 471 -3.52 -23.10 23.40
N ALA A 472 -4.72 -22.66 23.77
CA ALA A 472 -5.56 -23.39 24.73
C ALA A 472 -6.45 -24.41 23.97
N PRO A 473 -6.32 -25.73 24.20
CA PRO A 473 -7.11 -26.72 23.49
C PRO A 473 -8.55 -26.69 24.02
N SER A 474 -9.48 -26.17 23.22
CA SER A 474 -10.92 -26.37 23.47
C SER A 474 -11.37 -27.70 22.85
N PRO A 475 -12.17 -28.53 23.54
CA PRO A 475 -12.51 -29.90 23.14
C PRO A 475 -13.59 -30.00 22.03
N SER A 476 -13.75 -28.96 21.22
CA SER A 476 -14.62 -28.98 20.04
C SER A 476 -13.97 -28.15 18.95
N GLY A 477 -13.82 -28.74 17.75
CA GLY A 477 -13.04 -28.23 16.62
C GLY A 477 -13.57 -26.94 15.98
N ALA A 478 -13.68 -25.86 16.76
CA ALA A 478 -14.22 -24.56 16.38
C ALA A 478 -13.11 -23.47 16.32
N ILE A 479 -11.93 -23.80 15.78
CA ILE A 479 -10.84 -22.84 15.55
C ILE A 479 -11.05 -22.07 14.21
N SER A 480 -12.16 -22.32 13.51
CA SER A 480 -12.60 -21.59 12.30
C SER A 480 -12.83 -20.08 12.52
N GLY A 481 -13.11 -19.64 13.75
CA GLY A 481 -13.72 -18.34 14.02
C GLY A 481 -12.89 -17.08 13.71
N LEU A 482 -11.59 -17.03 14.05
CA LEU A 482 -10.87 -15.75 14.10
C LEU A 482 -10.45 -15.22 12.72
N LEU A 483 -9.97 -16.10 11.84
CA LEU A 483 -9.59 -15.70 10.48
C LEU A 483 -10.81 -15.58 9.57
N GLU A 484 -11.86 -16.35 9.84
CA GLU A 484 -13.17 -16.14 9.22
C GLU A 484 -13.77 -14.79 9.67
N GLN A 485 -13.53 -14.34 10.92
CA GLN A 485 -13.90 -12.99 11.38
C GLN A 485 -13.04 -11.87 10.77
N PHE A 486 -11.73 -12.08 10.60
CA PHE A 486 -10.84 -11.13 9.92
C PHE A 486 -11.14 -11.04 8.42
N ALA A 487 -11.40 -12.17 7.75
CA ALA A 487 -11.79 -12.26 6.35
C ALA A 487 -13.25 -11.79 6.12
N ARG A 488 -14.16 -12.02 7.07
CA ARG A 488 -15.46 -11.34 7.15
C ARG A 488 -15.25 -9.83 7.36
N GLY A 489 -14.23 -9.42 8.14
CA GLY A 489 -13.88 -8.03 8.46
C GLY A 489 -13.32 -7.22 7.30
N VAL A 490 -12.87 -7.92 6.27
CA VAL A 490 -12.57 -7.37 4.94
C VAL A 490 -13.63 -7.77 3.88
N GLY A 491 -14.88 -8.02 4.30
CA GLY A 491 -16.02 -8.11 3.39
C GLY A 491 -16.27 -9.47 2.73
N LEU A 492 -16.15 -10.56 3.48
CA LEU A 492 -16.78 -11.84 3.12
C LEU A 492 -18.14 -11.97 3.82
N ARG A 493 -19.18 -12.15 2.98
CA ARG A 493 -20.62 -12.34 3.28
C ARG A 493 -21.38 -11.12 3.78
N GLY A 494 -22.23 -10.58 2.89
CA GLY A 494 -23.44 -9.88 3.30
C GLY A 494 -24.33 -10.86 4.06
N THR A 495 -24.88 -10.40 5.17
CA THR A 495 -25.90 -11.09 5.94
C THR A 495 -27.16 -11.25 5.08
N ASN A 496 -27.32 -12.39 4.42
CA ASN A 496 -28.66 -12.87 4.08
C ASN A 496 -29.10 -13.76 5.25
N ALA A 497 -29.68 -13.12 6.27
CA ALA A 497 -30.68 -13.80 7.07
C ALA A 497 -31.99 -13.66 6.29
N ILE A 498 -32.34 -14.72 5.57
CA ILE A 498 -33.72 -14.96 5.14
C ILE A 498 -34.41 -15.57 6.36
N VAL A 499 -35.47 -14.91 6.83
CA VAL A 499 -36.70 -15.62 7.17
C VAL A 499 -37.61 -15.47 5.96
#